data_AF-A0A8T7AJ57-F1
#
_entry.id   AF-A0A8T7AJ57-F1
#
_cell.length_a   1.000
_cell.length_b   1.000
_cell.length_c   1.000
_cell.angle_alpha   90.00
_cell.angle_beta   90.00
_cell.angle_gamma   90.00
#
_symmetry.space_group_name_H-M   'P 1'
#
loop_
_entity.id
_entity.type
_entity.pdbx_description
1 polymer ?
#
loop_
_entity_poly.entity_id
_entity_poly.type
_entity_poly.pdbx_seq_one_letter_code
_entity_poly.pdbx_strand_id
1 'polypeptide(L)'
;MPIPQSARYEPYKKVGDRPNIIVDGAPLESTVLTLSHWPNNQTDPSLRRDTSTATVFAYLDTPGLHQDVPIVSNNHFDEDGLFSMFGVVDPSLALEHREVLLGAALAGDFGLYDDPAETRLCFVVESYCDPETSPLPADTFKGCEDRRVEALYREMLPRVPELAGDVDALEPFWREQFEHLEQSEDLIESGRVTIDEYPDVDLAVIHIPPELPLRPVRRYLEAERAAIHPFAIHNRTTCNRLLRITRQRYELQYRYESWVQFASRRPALRVAFDGLVSELNAIEQAPGEWRAESVNEVVPRLYLDGVDQSSLSPARFIEETRRHLAIAPVAWDPWDWDPAD
;
A
#
# COMPACT_ATOMS: atom_id res chain seq x y z
N MET A 1 -14.68 -27.64 -4.96
CA MET A 1 -14.20 -27.92 -3.60
C MET A 1 -15.25 -27.37 -2.63
N PRO A 2 -15.42 -27.91 -1.40
CA PRO A 2 -16.34 -27.29 -0.45
C PRO A 2 -15.87 -25.85 -0.16
N ILE A 3 -16.82 -24.92 -0.15
CA ILE A 3 -16.61 -23.50 0.12
C ILE A 3 -17.01 -23.28 1.60
N PRO A 4 -16.30 -22.44 2.37
CA PRO A 4 -16.67 -22.18 3.76
C PRO A 4 -18.02 -21.47 3.83
N GLN A 5 -18.66 -21.50 5.00
CA GLN A 5 -19.86 -20.72 5.24
C GLN A 5 -19.55 -19.22 5.19
N SER A 6 -20.40 -18.44 4.53
CA SER A 6 -20.33 -16.98 4.52
C SER A 6 -20.36 -16.41 5.94
N ALA A 7 -19.40 -15.55 6.25
CA ALA A 7 -19.46 -14.69 7.44
C ALA A 7 -20.23 -13.40 7.12
N ARG A 8 -20.69 -12.70 8.16
CA ARG A 8 -21.21 -11.34 8.00
C ARG A 8 -20.17 -10.32 8.45
N TYR A 9 -20.07 -9.22 7.72
CA TYR A 9 -19.29 -8.07 8.16
C TYR A 9 -19.89 -7.49 9.45
N GLU A 10 -19.04 -7.27 10.44
CA GLU A 10 -19.33 -6.48 11.63
C GLU A 10 -18.22 -5.43 11.79
N PRO A 11 -18.53 -4.15 12.06
CA PRO A 11 -17.52 -3.13 12.29
C PRO A 11 -16.58 -3.49 13.45
N TYR A 12 -15.27 -3.23 13.29
CA TYR A 12 -14.22 -3.68 14.20
C TYR A 12 -14.50 -3.38 15.68
N LYS A 13 -14.83 -2.13 15.99
CA LYS A 13 -15.15 -1.69 17.36
C LYS A 13 -16.46 -2.26 17.93
N LYS A 14 -17.28 -2.89 17.09
CA LYS A 14 -18.55 -3.49 17.48
C LYS A 14 -18.44 -4.99 17.71
N VAL A 15 -17.37 -5.65 17.27
CA VAL A 15 -17.18 -7.11 17.41
C VAL A 15 -17.29 -7.57 18.86
N GLY A 16 -16.57 -6.92 19.78
CA GLY A 16 -16.53 -7.30 21.20
C GLY A 16 -15.98 -8.71 21.42
N ASP A 17 -16.52 -9.45 22.39
CA ASP A 17 -16.02 -10.78 22.79
C ASP A 17 -16.49 -11.93 21.86
N ARG A 18 -17.12 -11.60 20.74
CA ARG A 18 -17.70 -12.59 19.82
C ARG A 18 -16.60 -13.22 18.95
N PRO A 19 -16.57 -14.56 18.79
CA PRO A 19 -15.66 -15.22 17.87
C PRO A 19 -15.77 -14.63 16.47
N ASN A 20 -14.62 -14.25 15.90
CA ASN A 20 -14.54 -13.55 14.64
C ASN A 20 -13.34 -13.96 13.81
N ILE A 21 -13.44 -13.71 12.50
CA ILE A 21 -12.35 -13.67 11.55
C ILE A 21 -11.88 -12.22 11.45
N ILE A 22 -10.57 -11.99 11.55
CA ILE A 22 -9.98 -10.71 11.11
C ILE A 22 -9.31 -10.94 9.77
N VAL A 23 -9.72 -10.17 8.79
CA VAL A 23 -9.00 -10.02 7.52
C VAL A 23 -8.22 -8.72 7.56
N ASP A 24 -7.02 -8.75 6.98
CA ASP A 24 -6.27 -7.53 6.66
C ASP A 24 -6.16 -6.53 7.83
N GLY A 25 -5.80 -7.03 9.01
CA GLY A 25 -5.75 -6.15 10.17
C GLY A 25 -5.24 -6.85 11.41
N ALA A 26 -5.12 -6.06 12.48
CA ALA A 26 -4.70 -6.57 13.77
C ALA A 26 -5.79 -7.48 14.40
N PRO A 27 -5.42 -8.64 14.98
CA PRO A 27 -6.38 -9.49 15.67
C PRO A 27 -6.92 -8.82 16.96
N LEU A 28 -8.16 -9.16 17.31
CA LEU A 28 -8.77 -8.91 18.62
C LEU A 28 -8.51 -10.11 19.55
N GLU A 29 -8.69 -9.92 20.86
CA GLU A 29 -8.64 -11.04 21.82
C GLU A 29 -9.65 -12.16 21.50
N SER A 30 -10.77 -11.80 20.87
CA SER A 30 -11.83 -12.72 20.45
C SER A 30 -11.62 -13.32 19.06
N THR A 31 -10.54 -12.97 18.36
CA THR A 31 -10.24 -13.48 17.02
C THR A 31 -9.82 -14.95 17.08
N VAL A 32 -10.50 -15.78 16.29
CA VAL A 32 -10.23 -17.24 16.20
C VAL A 32 -9.56 -17.63 14.89
N LEU A 33 -9.58 -16.72 13.89
CA LEU A 33 -8.92 -16.88 12.61
C LEU A 33 -8.44 -15.50 12.12
N THR A 34 -7.16 -15.41 11.79
CA THR A 34 -6.56 -14.23 11.15
C THR A 34 -6.17 -14.59 9.71
N LEU A 35 -6.56 -13.75 8.75
CA LEU A 35 -6.21 -13.84 7.33
C LEU A 35 -5.64 -12.48 6.88
N SER A 36 -4.37 -12.21 7.19
CA SER A 36 -3.74 -10.90 6.98
C SER A 36 -2.29 -11.08 6.49
N HIS A 37 -1.63 -9.99 6.08
CA HIS A 37 -0.17 -9.90 5.89
C HIS A 37 0.54 -8.98 6.91
N TRP A 38 -0.23 -8.39 7.84
CA TRP A 38 0.24 -7.32 8.73
C TRP A 38 1.42 -7.79 9.61
N PRO A 39 2.17 -6.86 10.21
CA PRO A 39 3.15 -7.20 11.24
C PRO A 39 2.60 -8.17 12.29
N ASN A 40 3.45 -9.07 12.76
CA ASN A 40 3.06 -10.20 13.64
C ASN A 40 1.94 -11.08 13.11
N ASN A 41 1.92 -11.31 11.80
CA ASN A 41 0.92 -12.13 11.13
C ASN A 41 0.71 -13.49 11.85
N GLN A 42 -0.50 -13.69 12.37
CA GLN A 42 -0.93 -14.92 13.05
C GLN A 42 -1.59 -15.93 12.11
N THR A 43 -1.74 -15.61 10.83
CA THR A 43 -2.26 -16.53 9.83
C THR A 43 -1.41 -17.80 9.74
N ASP A 44 -2.09 -18.95 9.54
CA ASP A 44 -1.44 -20.24 9.33
C ASP A 44 -0.36 -20.11 8.22
N PRO A 45 0.88 -20.56 8.47
CA PRO A 45 1.98 -20.41 7.51
C PRO A 45 1.68 -20.95 6.10
N SER A 46 0.83 -21.97 5.96
CA SER A 46 0.45 -22.52 4.66
C SER A 46 -0.43 -21.58 3.83
N LEU A 47 -1.14 -20.66 4.48
CA LEU A 47 -2.06 -19.71 3.87
C LEU A 47 -1.43 -18.36 3.53
N ARG A 48 -0.31 -17.99 4.17
CA ARG A 48 0.31 -16.67 4.00
C ARG A 48 0.66 -16.37 2.55
N ARG A 49 0.19 -15.23 2.05
CA ARG A 49 0.53 -14.66 0.74
C ARG A 49 0.91 -13.18 0.92
N ASP A 50 1.34 -12.54 -0.16
CA ASP A 50 1.81 -11.15 -0.14
C ASP A 50 0.72 -10.14 0.23
N THR A 51 -0.53 -10.42 -0.13
CA THR A 51 -1.73 -9.64 0.23
C THR A 51 -2.65 -10.47 1.12
N SER A 52 -3.45 -9.82 1.96
CA SER A 52 -4.55 -10.42 2.73
C SER A 52 -5.62 -11.03 1.81
N THR A 53 -5.90 -10.44 0.65
CA THR A 53 -6.82 -10.99 -0.37
C THR A 53 -6.33 -12.33 -0.90
N ALA A 54 -5.08 -12.41 -1.35
CA ALA A 54 -4.46 -13.68 -1.74
C ALA A 54 -4.42 -14.70 -0.60
N THR A 55 -4.24 -14.24 0.64
CA THR A 55 -4.30 -15.09 1.84
C THR A 55 -5.71 -15.67 2.05
N VAL A 56 -6.77 -14.87 1.85
CA VAL A 56 -8.17 -15.34 1.86
C VAL A 56 -8.41 -16.34 0.74
N PHE A 57 -7.95 -16.11 -0.49
CA PHE A 57 -8.11 -17.09 -1.58
C PHE A 57 -7.37 -18.41 -1.31
N ALA A 58 -6.18 -18.36 -0.71
CA ALA A 58 -5.48 -19.56 -0.25
C ALA A 58 -6.30 -20.33 0.82
N TYR A 59 -6.99 -19.61 1.71
CA TYR A 59 -7.91 -20.20 2.67
C TYR A 59 -9.11 -20.85 1.99
N LEU A 60 -9.75 -20.18 1.02
CA LEU A 60 -10.86 -20.75 0.24
C LEU A 60 -10.46 -22.04 -0.48
N ASP A 61 -9.22 -22.12 -0.98
CA ASP A 61 -8.66 -23.31 -1.64
C ASP A 61 -8.26 -24.45 -0.68
N THR A 62 -8.31 -24.22 0.63
CA THR A 62 -7.85 -25.17 1.64
C THR A 62 -8.97 -25.62 2.60
N PRO A 63 -9.88 -26.51 2.15
CA PRO A 63 -11.00 -27.03 2.96
C PRO A 63 -10.66 -27.50 4.37
N GLY A 64 -9.47 -28.07 4.57
CA GLY A 64 -9.04 -28.58 5.87
C GLY A 64 -8.80 -27.50 6.93
N LEU A 65 -8.72 -26.23 6.53
CA LEU A 65 -8.51 -25.10 7.42
C LEU A 65 -9.77 -24.27 7.64
N HIS A 66 -10.88 -24.59 6.96
CA HIS A 66 -12.12 -23.83 7.06
C HIS A 66 -12.68 -23.87 8.49
N GLN A 67 -13.04 -22.70 9.01
CA GLN A 67 -13.70 -22.54 10.30
C GLN A 67 -15.12 -21.98 10.10
N ASP A 68 -16.08 -22.50 10.87
CA ASP A 68 -17.45 -21.98 10.91
C ASP A 68 -17.53 -20.81 11.89
N VAL A 69 -17.22 -19.61 11.40
CA VAL A 69 -17.18 -18.37 12.17
C VAL A 69 -18.10 -17.34 11.51
N PRO A 70 -19.16 -16.87 12.20
CA PRO A 70 -20.22 -16.12 11.54
C PRO A 70 -19.93 -14.62 11.39
N ILE A 71 -18.79 -14.12 11.88
CA ILE A 71 -18.41 -12.70 11.89
C ILE A 71 -17.04 -12.55 11.24
N VAL A 72 -16.90 -11.56 10.37
CA VAL A 72 -15.62 -11.08 9.84
C VAL A 72 -15.50 -9.57 10.04
N SER A 73 -14.28 -9.08 10.29
CA SER A 73 -14.01 -7.66 10.49
C SER A 73 -12.59 -7.25 10.03
N ASN A 74 -12.37 -5.95 9.92
CA ASN A 74 -11.10 -5.27 9.63
C ASN A 74 -11.11 -3.90 10.34
N ASN A 75 -9.98 -3.49 10.92
CA ASN A 75 -9.79 -2.21 11.63
C ASN A 75 -9.60 -1.00 10.71
N HIS A 76 -9.35 -1.20 9.42
CA HIS A 76 -9.17 -0.14 8.43
C HIS A 76 -9.81 -0.49 7.09
N PHE A 77 -9.75 0.44 6.14
CA PHE A 77 -10.34 0.28 4.81
C PHE A 77 -9.35 0.70 3.73
N ASP A 78 -9.08 -0.22 2.81
CA ASP A 78 -8.36 -0.06 1.55
C ASP A 78 -8.82 -1.15 0.55
N GLU A 79 -8.14 -1.28 -0.58
CA GLU A 79 -8.42 -2.29 -1.60
C GLU A 79 -8.24 -3.73 -1.07
N ASP A 80 -7.12 -4.02 -0.41
CA ASP A 80 -6.81 -5.38 0.06
C ASP A 80 -7.78 -5.81 1.17
N GLY A 81 -8.12 -4.90 2.08
CA GLY A 81 -9.14 -5.06 3.10
C GLY A 81 -10.54 -5.27 2.51
N LEU A 82 -10.92 -4.51 1.48
CA LEU A 82 -12.21 -4.66 0.81
C LEU A 82 -12.34 -6.04 0.15
N PHE A 83 -11.34 -6.46 -0.62
CA PHE A 83 -11.42 -7.70 -1.40
C PHE A 83 -11.23 -8.95 -0.52
N SER A 84 -10.36 -8.90 0.49
CA SER A 84 -10.25 -9.96 1.49
C SER A 84 -11.54 -10.13 2.29
N MET A 85 -12.18 -9.03 2.72
CA MET A 85 -13.49 -9.03 3.38
C MET A 85 -14.56 -9.65 2.49
N PHE A 86 -14.63 -9.22 1.21
CA PHE A 86 -15.57 -9.78 0.25
C PHE A 86 -15.39 -11.29 0.05
N GLY A 87 -14.15 -11.77 -0.01
CA GLY A 87 -13.81 -13.19 -0.11
C GLY A 87 -14.35 -14.06 1.03
N VAL A 88 -14.58 -13.49 2.21
CA VAL A 88 -15.16 -14.21 3.36
C VAL A 88 -16.67 -14.00 3.48
N VAL A 89 -17.18 -12.84 3.05
CA VAL A 89 -18.62 -12.51 3.08
C VAL A 89 -19.38 -13.25 1.97
N ASP A 90 -18.85 -13.28 0.75
CA ASP A 90 -19.42 -14.00 -0.39
C ASP A 90 -18.34 -14.82 -1.11
N PRO A 91 -17.91 -15.94 -0.52
CA PRO A 91 -16.80 -16.73 -1.05
C PRO A 91 -17.12 -17.34 -2.42
N SER A 92 -18.39 -17.58 -2.75
CA SER A 92 -18.75 -18.14 -4.06
C SER A 92 -18.54 -17.11 -5.16
N LEU A 93 -19.06 -15.89 -4.97
CA LEU A 93 -18.95 -14.82 -5.95
C LEU A 93 -17.52 -14.26 -6.02
N ALA A 94 -16.80 -14.21 -4.90
CA ALA A 94 -15.38 -13.87 -4.90
C ALA A 94 -14.54 -14.84 -5.75
N LEU A 95 -14.85 -16.14 -5.73
CA LEU A 95 -14.18 -17.12 -6.60
C LEU A 95 -14.45 -16.89 -8.09
N GLU A 96 -15.61 -16.33 -8.46
CA GLU A 96 -15.93 -15.96 -9.85
C GLU A 96 -15.09 -14.78 -10.34
N HIS A 97 -14.73 -13.86 -9.44
CA HIS A 97 -13.93 -12.67 -9.71
C HIS A 97 -12.47 -12.77 -9.23
N ARG A 98 -11.95 -13.99 -8.99
CA ARG A 98 -10.65 -14.21 -8.33
C ARG A 98 -9.51 -13.36 -8.90
N GLU A 99 -9.27 -13.47 -10.20
CA GLU A 99 -8.08 -12.88 -10.83
C GLU A 99 -8.08 -11.34 -10.72
N VAL A 100 -9.21 -10.70 -11.01
CA VAL A 100 -9.33 -9.23 -10.93
C VAL A 100 -9.20 -8.72 -9.50
N LEU A 101 -9.73 -9.45 -8.51
CA LEU A 101 -9.59 -9.09 -7.10
C LEU A 101 -8.15 -9.24 -6.60
N LEU A 102 -7.45 -10.30 -7.01
CA LEU A 102 -6.05 -10.52 -6.67
C LEU A 102 -5.14 -9.43 -7.27
N GLY A 103 -5.30 -9.14 -8.55
CA GLY A 103 -4.52 -8.10 -9.23
C GLY A 103 -4.76 -6.71 -8.64
N ALA A 104 -6.01 -6.38 -8.34
CA ALA A 104 -6.36 -5.09 -7.75
C ALA A 104 -5.86 -4.95 -6.30
N ALA A 105 -5.87 -6.01 -5.50
CA ALA A 105 -5.28 -6.00 -4.15
C ALA A 105 -3.75 -5.75 -4.20
N LEU A 106 -3.05 -6.47 -5.08
CA LEU A 106 -1.61 -6.31 -5.28
C LEU A 106 -1.25 -4.89 -5.73
N ALA A 107 -2.05 -4.32 -6.63
CA ALA A 107 -1.91 -2.95 -7.11
C ALA A 107 -2.18 -1.94 -5.98
N GLY A 108 -3.24 -2.12 -5.20
CA GLY A 108 -3.60 -1.25 -4.08
C GLY A 108 -2.50 -1.15 -3.02
N ASP A 109 -2.03 -2.28 -2.51
CA ASP A 109 -1.01 -2.28 -1.44
C ASP A 109 0.37 -1.86 -1.93
N PHE A 110 0.82 -2.44 -3.04
CA PHE A 110 2.22 -2.37 -3.42
C PHE A 110 2.48 -1.52 -4.67
N GLY A 111 1.44 -1.14 -5.40
CA GLY A 111 1.59 -0.52 -6.72
C GLY A 111 2.27 -1.45 -7.71
N LEU A 112 2.07 -2.77 -7.53
CA LEU A 112 2.62 -3.83 -8.39
C LEU A 112 1.50 -4.46 -9.21
N TYR A 113 1.83 -4.85 -10.44
CA TYR A 113 0.89 -5.52 -11.36
C TYR A 113 1.65 -6.33 -12.40
N ASP A 114 1.07 -7.42 -12.88
CA ASP A 114 1.61 -8.21 -14.00
C ASP A 114 1.04 -7.71 -15.34
N ASP A 115 -0.25 -7.37 -15.37
CA ASP A 115 -0.93 -6.71 -16.49
C ASP A 115 -1.44 -5.34 -16.05
N PRO A 116 -1.10 -4.23 -16.74
CA PRO A 116 -1.63 -2.91 -16.41
C PRO A 116 -3.15 -2.88 -16.23
N ALA A 117 -3.91 -3.66 -17.01
CA ALA A 117 -5.37 -3.69 -16.93
C ALA A 117 -5.88 -4.10 -15.53
N GLU A 118 -5.10 -4.85 -14.76
CA GLU A 118 -5.43 -5.27 -13.39
C GLU A 118 -5.49 -4.10 -12.41
N THR A 119 -4.80 -2.99 -12.71
CA THR A 119 -4.81 -1.77 -11.87
C THR A 119 -6.14 -1.02 -11.91
N ARG A 120 -6.98 -1.25 -12.94
CA ARG A 120 -8.19 -0.45 -13.16
C ARG A 120 -9.18 -0.57 -12.00
N LEU A 121 -9.37 -1.78 -11.45
CA LEU A 121 -10.29 -1.96 -10.32
C LEU A 121 -9.75 -1.27 -9.05
N CYS A 122 -8.44 -1.26 -8.82
CA CYS A 122 -7.83 -0.45 -7.75
C CYS A 122 -8.17 1.03 -7.95
N PHE A 123 -7.93 1.60 -9.14
CA PHE A 123 -8.25 3.00 -9.41
C PHE A 123 -9.75 3.32 -9.28
N VAL A 124 -10.64 2.39 -9.65
CA VAL A 124 -12.08 2.52 -9.40
C VAL A 124 -12.35 2.65 -7.90
N VAL A 125 -11.75 1.80 -7.06
CA VAL A 125 -11.93 1.85 -5.61
C VAL A 125 -11.39 3.16 -5.04
N GLU A 126 -10.20 3.60 -5.46
CA GLU A 126 -9.63 4.90 -5.07
C GLU A 126 -10.57 6.07 -5.41
N SER A 127 -11.15 6.08 -6.62
CA SER A 127 -12.13 7.10 -7.03
C SER A 127 -13.44 7.02 -6.26
N TYR A 128 -13.91 5.81 -5.93
CA TYR A 128 -15.09 5.65 -5.08
C TYR A 128 -14.85 6.11 -3.64
N CYS A 129 -13.59 6.13 -3.20
CA CYS A 129 -13.21 6.58 -1.86
C CYS A 129 -12.80 8.05 -1.81
N ASP A 130 -12.80 8.75 -2.93
CA ASP A 130 -12.51 10.18 -3.01
C ASP A 130 -13.71 11.03 -2.58
N PRO A 131 -13.67 11.75 -1.44
CA PRO A 131 -14.82 12.55 -0.99
C PRO A 131 -15.24 13.65 -1.97
N GLU A 132 -14.35 14.09 -2.87
CA GLU A 132 -14.63 15.17 -3.82
C GLU A 132 -15.38 14.69 -5.07
N THR A 133 -15.12 13.46 -5.51
CA THR A 133 -15.61 12.93 -6.80
C THR A 133 -16.43 11.65 -6.67
N SER A 134 -16.49 11.06 -5.48
CA SER A 134 -17.13 9.77 -5.24
C SER A 134 -18.62 9.76 -5.59
N PRO A 135 -19.14 8.66 -6.18
CA PRO A 135 -20.56 8.42 -6.36
C PRO A 135 -21.26 7.94 -5.08
N LEU A 136 -20.54 7.72 -3.98
CA LEU A 136 -21.12 7.29 -2.70
C LEU A 136 -21.86 8.45 -2.00
N PRO A 137 -22.79 8.14 -1.08
CA PRO A 137 -23.43 9.17 -0.27
C PRO A 137 -22.39 10.05 0.46
N ALA A 138 -22.56 11.37 0.42
CA ALA A 138 -21.63 12.30 1.07
C ALA A 138 -21.45 12.07 2.59
N ASP A 139 -22.42 11.41 3.23
CA ASP A 139 -22.35 11.04 4.64
C ASP A 139 -21.33 9.91 4.92
N THR A 140 -20.95 9.13 3.91
CA THR A 140 -19.91 8.08 4.00
C THR A 140 -18.57 8.64 4.45
N PHE A 141 -18.26 9.88 4.08
CA PHE A 141 -16.97 10.52 4.33
C PHE A 141 -16.96 11.41 5.59
N LYS A 142 -18.04 11.39 6.39
CA LYS A 142 -18.18 12.24 7.59
C LYS A 142 -17.89 11.46 8.86
N GLY A 143 -17.42 12.19 9.88
CA GLY A 143 -17.20 11.66 11.23
C GLY A 143 -15.76 11.24 11.49
N CYS A 144 -15.54 10.52 12.59
CA CYS A 144 -14.23 9.96 12.91
C CYS A 144 -13.90 8.77 11.99
N GLU A 145 -12.62 8.42 11.93
CA GLU A 145 -12.09 7.34 11.11
C GLU A 145 -12.86 6.02 11.30
N ASP A 146 -13.10 5.59 12.54
CA ASP A 146 -13.88 4.37 12.84
C ASP A 146 -15.26 4.36 12.14
N ARG A 147 -15.95 5.52 12.07
CA ARG A 147 -17.25 5.62 11.40
C ARG A 147 -17.10 5.64 9.88
N ARG A 148 -16.04 6.25 9.38
CA ARG A 148 -15.72 6.29 7.94
C ARG A 148 -15.41 4.90 7.43
N VAL A 149 -14.57 4.12 8.13
CA VAL A 149 -14.28 2.72 7.81
C VAL A 149 -15.56 1.89 7.81
N GLU A 150 -16.41 2.04 8.85
CA GLU A 150 -17.71 1.37 8.88
C GLU A 150 -18.59 1.71 7.66
N ALA A 151 -18.69 3.00 7.33
CA ALA A 151 -19.52 3.45 6.22
C ALA A 151 -18.99 3.00 4.86
N LEU A 152 -17.67 3.05 4.65
CA LEU A 152 -17.02 2.58 3.42
C LEU A 152 -17.27 1.10 3.20
N TYR A 153 -17.09 0.24 4.21
CA TYR A 153 -17.44 -1.19 4.06
C TYR A 153 -18.92 -1.39 3.74
N ARG A 154 -19.83 -0.68 4.42
CA ARG A 154 -21.28 -0.81 4.19
C ARG A 154 -21.67 -0.42 2.76
N GLU A 155 -21.01 0.56 2.18
CA GLU A 155 -21.27 1.00 0.82
C GLU A 155 -20.53 0.14 -0.21
N MET A 156 -19.26 -0.17 0.00
CA MET A 156 -18.42 -0.79 -1.02
C MET A 156 -18.62 -2.32 -1.12
N LEU A 157 -18.79 -3.03 0.00
CA LEU A 157 -18.95 -4.49 -0.02
C LEU A 157 -20.06 -4.98 -0.96
N PRO A 158 -21.30 -4.43 -0.92
CA PRO A 158 -22.36 -4.87 -1.81
C PRO A 158 -22.12 -4.56 -3.29
N ARG A 159 -21.19 -3.64 -3.60
CA ARG A 159 -20.88 -3.18 -4.95
C ARG A 159 -19.77 -3.99 -5.61
N VAL A 160 -18.94 -4.70 -4.83
CA VAL A 160 -17.79 -5.47 -5.36
C VAL A 160 -18.14 -6.35 -6.56
N PRO A 161 -19.25 -7.12 -6.57
CA PRO A 161 -19.57 -7.96 -7.73
C PRO A 161 -19.81 -7.17 -9.02
N GLU A 162 -20.48 -6.02 -8.92
CA GLU A 162 -20.75 -5.15 -10.07
C GLU A 162 -19.45 -4.50 -10.54
N LEU A 163 -18.64 -4.00 -9.60
CA LEU A 163 -17.36 -3.34 -9.91
C LEU A 163 -16.37 -4.31 -10.57
N ALA A 164 -16.28 -5.53 -10.06
CA ALA A 164 -15.38 -6.57 -10.59
C ALA A 164 -15.93 -7.27 -11.85
N GLY A 165 -17.22 -7.14 -12.15
CA GLY A 165 -17.87 -7.81 -13.28
C GLY A 165 -17.63 -7.13 -14.63
N ASP A 166 -17.54 -5.81 -14.66
CA ASP A 166 -17.27 -5.03 -15.89
C ASP A 166 -16.48 -3.75 -15.55
N VAL A 167 -15.19 -3.94 -15.23
CA VAL A 167 -14.29 -2.82 -14.87
C VAL A 167 -14.14 -1.85 -16.05
N ASP A 168 -14.18 -2.34 -17.29
CA ASP A 168 -14.04 -1.50 -18.48
C ASP A 168 -15.20 -0.51 -18.63
N ALA A 169 -16.43 -0.88 -18.25
CA ALA A 169 -17.56 0.05 -18.22
C ALA A 169 -17.41 1.20 -17.20
N LEU A 170 -16.48 1.07 -16.25
CA LEU A 170 -16.18 2.06 -15.21
C LEU A 170 -15.04 3.01 -15.59
N GLU A 171 -14.74 3.10 -16.89
CA GLU A 171 -13.72 3.95 -17.48
C GLU A 171 -13.62 5.38 -16.92
N PRO A 172 -14.73 6.12 -16.67
CA PRO A 172 -14.64 7.45 -16.07
C PRO A 172 -13.94 7.50 -14.71
N PHE A 173 -13.91 6.39 -13.97
CA PHE A 173 -13.30 6.31 -12.65
C PHE A 173 -11.82 5.89 -12.69
N TRP A 174 -11.38 5.11 -13.67
CA TRP A 174 -9.98 4.65 -13.71
C TRP A 174 -9.11 5.33 -14.77
N ARG A 175 -9.70 5.97 -15.79
CA ARG A 175 -8.95 6.44 -16.97
C ARG A 175 -7.82 7.40 -16.63
N GLU A 176 -8.07 8.41 -15.79
CA GLU A 176 -7.07 9.46 -15.54
C GLU A 176 -5.79 8.90 -14.90
N GLN A 177 -5.94 8.03 -13.89
CA GLN A 177 -4.84 7.32 -13.24
C GLN A 177 -4.12 6.39 -14.22
N PHE A 178 -4.88 5.62 -15.00
CA PHE A 178 -4.33 4.68 -15.97
C PHE A 178 -3.53 5.38 -17.08
N GLU A 179 -4.03 6.48 -17.64
CA GLU A 179 -3.29 7.28 -18.62
C GLU A 179 -2.01 7.90 -18.04
N HIS A 180 -2.01 8.24 -16.74
CA HIS A 180 -0.78 8.69 -16.07
C HIS A 180 0.22 7.55 -15.90
N LEU A 181 -0.26 6.35 -15.55
CA LEU A 181 0.55 5.14 -15.47
C LEU A 181 1.22 4.84 -16.82
N GLU A 182 0.46 4.73 -17.91
CA GLU A 182 0.98 4.44 -19.25
C GLU A 182 2.03 5.47 -19.68
N GLN A 183 1.74 6.76 -19.51
CA GLN A 183 2.70 7.83 -19.84
C GLN A 183 3.96 7.76 -18.98
N SER A 184 3.84 7.31 -17.73
CA SER A 184 4.98 7.16 -16.82
C SER A 184 5.87 5.98 -17.21
N GLU A 185 5.26 4.88 -17.66
CA GLU A 185 5.99 3.74 -18.23
C GLU A 185 6.76 4.15 -19.49
N ASP A 186 6.12 4.86 -20.42
CA ASP A 186 6.76 5.39 -21.64
C ASP A 186 7.96 6.29 -21.33
N LEU A 187 7.87 7.10 -20.28
CA LEU A 187 8.95 7.98 -19.84
C LEU A 187 10.15 7.21 -19.29
N ILE A 188 9.92 6.08 -18.61
CA ILE A 188 10.98 5.19 -18.11
C ILE A 188 11.58 4.40 -19.28
N GLU A 189 10.76 3.83 -20.16
CA GLU A 189 11.21 3.02 -21.30
C GLU A 189 12.01 3.83 -22.32
N SER A 190 11.64 5.10 -22.54
CA SER A 190 12.41 6.01 -23.39
C SER A 190 13.71 6.51 -22.77
N GLY A 191 13.98 6.19 -21.50
CA GLY A 191 15.15 6.66 -20.76
C GLY A 191 15.09 8.14 -20.37
N ARG A 192 13.93 8.79 -20.50
CA ARG A 192 13.73 10.18 -20.04
C ARG A 192 13.72 10.24 -18.52
N VAL A 193 13.16 9.24 -17.86
CA VAL A 193 13.30 8.97 -16.43
C VAL A 193 14.22 7.76 -16.29
N THR A 194 15.25 7.88 -15.47
CA THR A 194 16.19 6.77 -15.22
C THR A 194 16.10 6.29 -13.78
N ILE A 195 16.35 5.00 -13.58
CA ILE A 195 16.37 4.36 -12.26
C ILE A 195 17.74 3.70 -12.10
N ASP A 196 18.53 4.21 -11.15
CA ASP A 196 19.82 3.64 -10.77
C ASP A 196 19.66 2.86 -9.47
N GLU A 197 19.99 1.56 -9.48
CA GLU A 197 19.86 0.71 -8.28
C GLU A 197 21.20 0.55 -7.54
N TYR A 198 21.11 0.54 -6.21
CA TYR A 198 22.17 0.23 -5.26
C TYR A 198 21.70 -0.91 -4.35
N PRO A 199 21.76 -2.17 -4.83
CA PRO A 199 21.18 -3.32 -4.13
C PRO A 199 21.85 -3.63 -2.77
N ASP A 200 23.11 -3.21 -2.60
CA ASP A 200 23.87 -3.34 -1.34
C ASP A 200 23.21 -2.62 -0.16
N VAL A 201 22.40 -1.60 -0.45
CA VAL A 201 21.64 -0.82 0.53
C VAL A 201 20.14 -0.75 0.19
N ASP A 202 19.64 -1.66 -0.66
CA ASP A 202 18.23 -1.77 -1.08
C ASP A 202 17.60 -0.42 -1.50
N LEU A 203 18.37 0.38 -2.27
CA LEU A 203 18.01 1.72 -2.72
C LEU A 203 17.88 1.79 -4.24
N ALA A 204 16.78 2.34 -4.73
CA ALA A 204 16.63 2.80 -6.10
C ALA A 204 16.59 4.34 -6.15
N VAL A 205 17.38 4.93 -7.04
CA VAL A 205 17.44 6.38 -7.27
C VAL A 205 16.76 6.70 -8.59
N ILE A 206 15.69 7.48 -8.52
CA ILE A 206 14.84 7.85 -9.65
C ILE A 206 15.15 9.28 -10.07
N HIS A 207 15.69 9.45 -11.26
CA HIS A 207 16.02 10.76 -11.83
C HIS A 207 14.87 11.25 -12.71
N ILE A 208 14.22 12.33 -12.28
CA ILE A 208 13.02 12.88 -12.91
C ILE A 208 13.36 14.23 -13.57
N PRO A 209 13.09 14.39 -14.88
CA PRO A 209 13.28 15.67 -15.56
C PRO A 209 12.41 16.78 -14.95
N PRO A 210 12.96 17.97 -14.68
CA PRO A 210 12.27 19.04 -13.97
C PRO A 210 11.14 19.71 -14.75
N GLU A 211 11.05 19.51 -16.07
CA GLU A 211 9.98 20.01 -16.91
C GLU A 211 8.71 19.16 -16.86
N LEU A 212 8.77 17.95 -16.27
CA LEU A 212 7.60 17.10 -16.15
C LEU A 212 6.61 17.68 -15.12
N PRO A 213 5.33 17.85 -15.49
CA PRO A 213 4.34 18.42 -14.59
C PRO A 213 3.95 17.43 -13.49
N LEU A 214 3.67 17.96 -12.29
CA LEU A 214 3.03 17.18 -11.23
C LEU A 214 1.55 16.97 -11.56
N ARG A 215 1.14 15.71 -11.66
CA ARG A 215 -0.26 15.30 -11.88
C ARG A 215 -0.83 14.72 -10.59
N PRO A 216 -2.16 14.78 -10.39
CA PRO A 216 -2.81 14.03 -9.32
C PRO A 216 -2.50 12.55 -9.46
N VAL A 217 -2.18 11.90 -8.35
CA VAL A 217 -2.14 10.45 -8.20
C VAL A 217 -2.83 10.11 -6.88
N ARG A 218 -3.27 8.87 -6.73
CA ARG A 218 -3.73 8.34 -5.45
C ARG A 218 -2.93 7.12 -5.05
N ARG A 219 -2.70 7.01 -3.75
CA ARG A 219 -2.05 5.90 -3.06
C ARG A 219 -2.65 5.81 -1.68
N TYR A 220 -2.97 4.61 -1.22
CA TYR A 220 -3.55 4.38 0.12
C TYR A 220 -4.81 5.24 0.35
N LEU A 221 -5.62 5.39 -0.71
CA LEU A 221 -6.80 6.26 -0.75
C LEU A 221 -6.56 7.76 -0.50
N GLU A 222 -5.30 8.21 -0.44
CA GLU A 222 -4.93 9.60 -0.28
C GLU A 222 -4.57 10.26 -1.62
N ALA A 223 -4.91 11.54 -1.77
CA ALA A 223 -4.54 12.32 -2.93
C ALA A 223 -3.11 12.85 -2.77
N GLU A 224 -2.27 12.53 -3.75
CA GLU A 224 -0.90 12.99 -3.84
C GLU A 224 -0.64 13.64 -5.21
N ARG A 225 0.57 14.18 -5.39
CA ARG A 225 1.00 14.74 -6.67
C ARG A 225 2.36 14.21 -7.05
N ALA A 226 2.45 13.55 -8.21
CA ALA A 226 3.69 13.00 -8.71
C ALA A 226 3.89 13.36 -10.19
N ALA A 227 5.14 13.52 -10.60
CA ALA A 227 5.48 13.67 -12.01
C ALA A 227 5.38 12.32 -12.73
N ILE A 228 5.78 11.25 -12.03
CA ILE A 228 5.79 9.86 -12.49
C ILE A 228 4.88 9.07 -11.57
N HIS A 229 3.97 8.30 -12.15
CA HIS A 229 3.05 7.46 -11.41
C HIS A 229 3.84 6.45 -10.55
N PRO A 230 3.57 6.33 -9.23
CA PRO A 230 4.33 5.46 -8.34
C PRO A 230 4.38 4.01 -8.83
N PHE A 231 3.29 3.49 -9.38
CA PHE A 231 3.25 2.09 -9.84
C PHE A 231 4.26 1.83 -10.97
N ALA A 232 4.45 2.80 -11.89
CA ALA A 232 5.45 2.69 -12.95
C ALA A 232 6.87 2.56 -12.40
N ILE A 233 7.15 3.17 -11.24
CA ILE A 233 8.44 3.03 -10.54
C ILE A 233 8.50 1.67 -9.83
N HIS A 234 7.46 1.33 -9.07
CA HIS A 234 7.44 0.13 -8.23
C HIS A 234 7.59 -1.16 -9.03
N ASN A 235 7.03 -1.23 -10.24
CA ASN A 235 7.18 -2.35 -11.16
C ASN A 235 8.55 -2.47 -11.83
N ARG A 236 9.44 -1.47 -11.68
CA ARG A 236 10.76 -1.45 -12.34
C ARG A 236 11.92 -1.71 -11.40
N THR A 237 11.66 -1.82 -10.09
CA THR A 237 12.69 -2.08 -9.09
C THR A 237 12.16 -2.96 -7.98
N THR A 238 13.02 -3.82 -7.42
CA THR A 238 12.72 -4.58 -6.21
C THR A 238 13.21 -3.88 -4.94
N CYS A 239 13.89 -2.74 -5.06
CA CYS A 239 14.40 -1.98 -3.93
C CYS A 239 13.23 -1.39 -3.11
N ASN A 240 13.31 -1.45 -1.77
CA ASN A 240 12.27 -0.94 -0.88
C ASN A 240 12.52 0.50 -0.42
N ARG A 241 13.64 1.11 -0.80
CA ARG A 241 13.94 2.51 -0.54
C ARG A 241 14.01 3.24 -1.87
N LEU A 242 13.19 4.25 -2.04
CA LEU A 242 13.09 5.03 -3.28
C LEU A 242 13.57 6.45 -3.02
N LEU A 243 14.61 6.89 -3.72
CA LEU A 243 15.06 8.28 -3.72
C LEU A 243 14.63 8.95 -5.02
N ARG A 244 13.61 9.79 -4.97
CA ARG A 244 13.15 10.60 -6.11
C ARG A 244 13.97 11.89 -6.18
N ILE A 245 14.55 12.18 -7.34
CA ILE A 245 15.39 13.35 -7.58
C ILE A 245 14.82 14.18 -8.72
N THR A 246 14.47 15.44 -8.42
CA THR A 246 14.10 16.45 -9.42
C THR A 246 14.96 17.69 -9.21
N ARG A 247 16.03 17.84 -10.00
CA ARG A 247 17.13 18.80 -9.73
C ARG A 247 17.73 18.58 -8.34
N GLN A 248 17.57 19.53 -7.42
CA GLN A 248 18.06 19.50 -6.03
C GLN A 248 16.90 19.32 -5.03
N ARG A 249 15.75 18.84 -5.51
CA ARG A 249 14.66 18.34 -4.67
C ARG A 249 14.85 16.85 -4.52
N TYR A 250 14.92 16.39 -3.27
CA TYR A 250 15.12 14.99 -2.93
C TYR A 250 13.99 14.53 -2.01
N GLU A 251 13.44 13.37 -2.29
CA GLU A 251 12.45 12.71 -1.45
C GLU A 251 12.84 11.24 -1.34
N LEU A 252 13.22 10.82 -0.14
CA LEU A 252 13.55 9.43 0.16
C LEU A 252 12.34 8.80 0.86
N GLN A 253 11.84 7.69 0.36
CA GLN A 253 10.64 7.03 0.89
C GLN A 253 10.86 5.51 0.98
N TYR A 254 10.34 4.89 2.04
CA TYR A 254 10.18 3.45 2.11
C TYR A 254 8.92 2.98 1.37
N ARG A 255 9.00 1.83 0.71
CA ARG A 255 7.82 1.14 0.16
C ARG A 255 7.12 0.30 1.22
N TYR A 256 5.83 0.04 0.97
CA TYR A 256 4.95 -0.66 1.91
C TYR A 256 5.40 -2.09 2.22
N GLU A 257 6.03 -2.78 1.26
CA GLU A 257 6.58 -4.14 1.44
C GLU A 257 7.49 -4.22 2.68
N SER A 258 8.26 -3.17 2.96
CA SER A 258 9.15 -3.12 4.13
C SER A 258 8.44 -2.97 5.48
N TRP A 259 7.13 -2.69 5.48
CA TRP A 259 6.30 -2.59 6.66
C TRP A 259 5.62 -3.90 7.03
N VAL A 260 5.36 -4.80 6.08
CA VAL A 260 4.53 -6.01 6.27
C VAL A 260 5.36 -7.30 6.31
N GLN A 261 4.72 -8.42 6.67
CA GLN A 261 5.31 -9.75 6.48
C GLN A 261 5.13 -10.24 5.04
N PHE A 262 5.84 -9.62 4.11
CA PHE A 262 5.82 -9.98 2.69
C PHE A 262 6.28 -11.44 2.50
N ALA A 263 5.48 -12.26 1.83
CA ALA A 263 5.59 -13.73 1.87
C ALA A 263 6.49 -14.29 0.77
N SER A 264 6.48 -13.69 -0.43
CA SER A 264 7.26 -14.13 -1.58
C SER A 264 8.76 -13.88 -1.43
N ARG A 265 9.15 -12.88 -0.62
CA ARG A 265 10.53 -12.59 -0.23
C ARG A 265 10.57 -11.80 1.07
N ARG A 266 11.70 -11.84 1.78
CA ARG A 266 11.95 -10.97 2.94
C ARG A 266 12.58 -9.65 2.49
N PRO A 267 11.91 -8.49 2.63
CA PRO A 267 12.49 -7.19 2.32
C PRO A 267 13.64 -6.83 3.26
N ALA A 268 14.48 -5.88 2.87
CA ALA A 268 15.48 -5.34 3.79
C ALA A 268 14.77 -4.64 4.96
N LEU A 269 15.21 -4.94 6.19
CA LEU A 269 14.65 -4.33 7.40
C LEU A 269 14.93 -2.83 7.41
N ARG A 270 14.01 -2.04 7.97
CA ARG A 270 14.14 -0.59 7.91
C ARG A 270 15.18 -0.10 8.91
N VAL A 271 15.86 0.95 8.52
CA VAL A 271 16.71 1.77 9.39
C VAL A 271 16.04 3.13 9.58
N ALA A 272 16.16 3.70 10.77
CA ALA A 272 15.63 5.03 11.06
C ALA A 272 16.45 6.10 10.33
N PHE A 273 15.80 7.21 9.97
CA PHE A 273 16.41 8.31 9.21
C PHE A 273 16.94 9.46 10.08
N ASP A 274 16.75 9.43 11.41
CA ASP A 274 17.18 10.49 12.33
C ASP A 274 18.68 10.81 12.23
N GLY A 275 19.50 9.77 12.05
CA GLY A 275 20.94 9.92 11.83
C GLY A 275 21.22 10.68 10.53
N LEU A 276 20.60 10.28 9.42
CA LEU A 276 20.73 10.94 8.13
C LEU A 276 20.23 12.38 8.17
N VAL A 277 19.10 12.64 8.83
CA VAL A 277 18.57 13.99 9.04
C VAL A 277 19.59 14.88 9.74
N SER A 278 20.20 14.38 10.82
CA SER A 278 21.23 15.12 11.57
C SER A 278 22.45 15.44 10.70
N GLU A 279 22.89 14.47 9.90
CA GLU A 279 24.04 14.60 9.01
C GLU A 279 23.76 15.59 7.87
N LEU A 280 22.58 15.51 7.24
CA LEU A 280 22.17 16.41 6.16
C LEU A 280 21.99 17.85 6.67
N ASN A 281 21.33 18.05 7.82
CA ASN A 281 21.15 19.38 8.41
C ASN A 281 22.49 20.04 8.79
N ALA A 282 23.52 19.26 9.15
CA ALA A 282 24.84 19.81 9.46
C ALA A 282 25.57 20.39 8.23
N ILE A 283 25.21 19.95 7.01
CA ILE A 283 25.84 20.38 5.75
C ILE A 283 24.92 21.20 4.86
N GLU A 284 23.64 21.31 5.20
CA GLU A 284 22.64 22.10 4.47
C GLU A 284 22.90 23.61 4.64
N GLN A 285 22.84 24.34 3.54
CA GLN A 285 23.02 25.79 3.48
C GLN A 285 21.79 26.52 2.94
N ALA A 286 20.80 25.78 2.41
CA ALA A 286 19.49 26.33 2.07
C ALA A 286 18.71 26.67 3.36
N PRO A 287 17.72 27.58 3.32
CA PRO A 287 17.00 28.02 4.51
C PRO A 287 15.98 26.99 5.07
N GLY A 288 16.01 25.75 4.59
CA GLY A 288 15.12 24.67 5.03
C GLY A 288 15.76 23.72 6.04
N GLU A 289 14.96 22.79 6.53
CA GLU A 289 15.36 21.78 7.52
C GLU A 289 14.96 20.38 7.03
N TRP A 290 15.92 19.46 6.96
CA TRP A 290 15.65 18.05 6.69
C TRP A 290 14.86 17.45 7.84
N ARG A 291 13.82 16.69 7.49
CA ARG A 291 12.94 15.98 8.42
C ARG A 291 12.71 14.57 7.94
N ALA A 292 12.41 13.68 8.88
CA ALA A 292 11.97 12.33 8.60
C ALA A 292 10.74 12.00 9.43
N GLU A 293 9.86 11.20 8.84
CA GLU A 293 8.75 10.55 9.52
C GLU A 293 9.25 9.36 10.35
N SER A 294 8.45 8.91 11.32
CA SER A 294 8.80 7.77 12.16
C SER A 294 8.99 6.50 11.34
N VAL A 295 9.99 5.68 11.65
CA VAL A 295 10.23 4.40 10.95
C VAL A 295 9.04 3.43 11.03
N ASN A 296 8.17 3.63 12.02
CA ASN A 296 6.95 2.84 12.27
C ASN A 296 5.78 3.24 11.35
N GLU A 297 5.83 4.41 10.70
CA GLU A 297 4.82 4.80 9.72
C GLU A 297 4.74 3.76 8.59
N VAL A 298 3.62 3.73 7.88
CA VAL A 298 3.40 2.73 6.82
C VAL A 298 4.38 2.89 5.66
N VAL A 299 4.67 4.14 5.25
CA VAL A 299 5.61 4.48 4.16
C VAL A 299 6.45 5.74 4.46
N PRO A 300 7.33 5.69 5.48
CA PRO A 300 7.99 6.89 6.00
C PRO A 300 8.88 7.55 4.98
N ARG A 301 8.85 8.88 5.02
CA ARG A 301 9.59 9.78 4.13
C ARG A 301 10.65 10.57 4.88
N LEU A 302 11.69 10.93 4.14
CA LEU A 302 12.62 12.01 4.45
C LEU A 302 12.50 13.08 3.36
N TYR A 303 12.33 14.33 3.80
CA TYR A 303 12.09 15.48 2.95
C TYR A 303 12.69 16.77 3.55
N LEU A 304 12.86 17.78 2.72
CA LEU A 304 13.32 19.11 3.13
C LEU A 304 12.10 20.00 3.40
N ASP A 305 11.94 20.47 4.64
CA ASP A 305 10.87 21.38 5.03
C ASP A 305 11.29 22.85 4.86
N GLY A 306 10.34 23.69 4.47
CA GLY A 306 10.52 25.15 4.34
C GLY A 306 11.15 25.65 3.02
N VAL A 307 11.71 24.78 2.17
CA VAL A 307 12.24 25.17 0.84
C VAL A 307 12.21 24.00 -0.15
N ASP A 308 12.02 24.31 -1.44
CA ASP A 308 11.87 23.29 -2.50
C ASP A 308 13.18 22.64 -2.93
N GLN A 309 14.33 23.30 -2.72
CA GLN A 309 15.62 22.84 -3.20
C GLN A 309 16.68 22.92 -2.09
N SER A 310 17.39 21.82 -1.94
CA SER A 310 18.60 21.73 -1.12
C SER A 310 19.76 22.47 -1.78
N SER A 311 20.73 22.88 -0.96
CA SER A 311 22.05 23.33 -1.43
C SER A 311 22.96 22.17 -1.86
N LEU A 312 22.62 20.93 -1.52
CA LEU A 312 23.41 19.74 -1.82
C LEU A 312 23.24 19.33 -3.28
N SER A 313 24.34 18.93 -3.92
CA SER A 313 24.30 18.32 -5.24
C SER A 313 23.72 16.90 -5.19
N PRO A 314 23.14 16.38 -6.29
CA PRO A 314 22.55 15.04 -6.29
C PRO A 314 23.55 13.96 -5.90
N ALA A 315 24.78 14.03 -6.42
CA ALA A 315 25.84 13.09 -6.10
C ALA A 315 26.18 13.09 -4.60
N ARG A 316 26.22 14.28 -3.97
CA ARG A 316 26.50 14.40 -2.54
C ARG A 316 25.36 13.82 -1.70
N PHE A 317 24.11 14.12 -2.05
CA PHE A 317 22.95 13.59 -1.34
C PHE A 317 22.89 12.05 -1.42
N ILE A 318 23.13 11.48 -2.61
CA ILE A 318 23.18 10.02 -2.82
C ILE A 318 24.30 9.39 -1.99
N GLU A 319 25.50 10.00 -1.98
CA GLU A 319 26.64 9.51 -1.19
C GLU A 319 26.30 9.43 0.31
N GLU A 320 25.75 10.51 0.89
CA GLU A 320 25.38 10.56 2.30
C GLU A 320 24.25 9.57 2.63
N THR A 321 23.24 9.49 1.78
CA THR A 321 22.13 8.52 1.92
C THR A 321 22.66 7.09 1.95
N ARG A 322 23.49 6.72 0.97
CA ARG A 322 24.06 5.37 0.89
C ARG A 322 24.95 5.04 2.07
N ARG A 323 25.78 6.00 2.51
CA ARG A 323 26.63 5.83 3.69
C ARG A 323 25.82 5.55 4.94
N HIS A 324 24.75 6.32 5.18
CA HIS A 324 23.85 6.10 6.33
C HIS A 324 23.19 4.73 6.25
N LEU A 325 22.56 4.39 5.11
CA LEU A 325 21.87 3.11 4.92
C LEU A 325 22.78 1.89 5.10
N ALA A 326 24.07 2.01 4.79
CA ALA A 326 25.03 0.92 4.92
C ALA A 326 25.44 0.61 6.37
N ILE A 327 25.29 1.57 7.29
CA ILE A 327 25.82 1.46 8.67
C ILE A 327 24.76 1.61 9.76
N ALA A 328 23.61 2.20 9.44
CA ALA A 328 22.56 2.44 10.41
C ALA A 328 21.99 1.11 10.94
N PRO A 329 21.73 1.01 12.25
CA PRO A 329 21.13 -0.19 12.81
C PRO A 329 19.68 -0.34 12.32
N VAL A 330 19.21 -1.59 12.28
CA VAL A 330 17.81 -1.90 12.07
C VAL A 330 16.97 -1.25 13.17
N ALA A 331 15.88 -0.60 12.77
CA ALA A 331 14.96 0.12 13.64
C ALA A 331 13.50 -0.36 13.52
N TRP A 332 13.19 -1.22 12.54
CA TRP A 332 11.88 -1.85 12.38
C TRP A 332 12.03 -3.25 11.76
N ASP A 333 11.37 -4.23 12.35
CA ASP A 333 11.23 -5.60 11.84
C ASP A 333 9.76 -6.05 11.96
N PRO A 334 9.03 -6.26 10.85
CA PRO A 334 7.62 -6.64 10.91
C PRO A 334 7.38 -8.09 11.39
N TRP A 335 8.45 -8.85 11.61
CA TRP A 335 8.41 -10.17 12.26
C TRP A 335 8.60 -10.12 13.79
N ASP A 336 8.99 -8.97 14.35
CA ASP A 336 9.27 -8.77 15.78
C ASP A 336 8.61 -7.48 16.31
N TRP A 337 7.42 -7.17 15.80
CA TRP A 337 6.64 -6.02 16.26
C TRP A 337 5.99 -6.36 17.62
N ASP A 338 5.66 -5.39 18.46
CA ASP A 338 4.74 -5.58 19.59
C ASP A 338 3.53 -4.66 19.35
N PRO A 339 2.29 -5.18 19.26
CA PRO A 339 1.10 -4.34 19.10
C PRO A 339 0.86 -3.36 20.26
N ALA A 340 1.59 -3.50 21.37
CA ALA A 340 1.52 -2.61 22.52
C ALA A 340 2.49 -1.40 22.45
N ASP A 341 3.41 -1.37 21.49
CA ASP A 341 4.28 -0.24 21.14
C ASP A 341 3.63 0.66 20.07
#